data_AF-A0A7C7T9J9-F1
#
_entry.id   AF-A0A7C7T9J9-F1
#
_cell.length_a   1.000
_cell.length_b   1.000
_cell.length_c   1.000
_cell.angle_alpha   90.00
_cell.angle_beta   90.00
_cell.angle_gamma   90.00
#
_symmetry.space_group_name_H-M   'P 1'
#
loop_
_entity.id
_entity.type
_entity.pdbx_description
1 polymer ?
#
loop_
_entity_poly.entity_id
_entity_poly.type
_entity_poly.pdbx_seq_one_letter_code
_entity_poly.pdbx_strand_id
1 'polypeptide(L)'
;MEKASTSSVQTSLVSREIAHLAFVKVKQDDWLTVRQEEQLRRALMSLGELLAWAVTSANSDDPIADVSKSTKKMMTNGARAIKRSLANGMAIKKAEITELKKVARSTRKLSENPKTVYPFEITYHRSARDSVQSMFTKTEDVEVNNAEETLALAEAIERQIDHWTTLRDIMIAELKLEQKQLGVMTKNLSEFVKSMHTLLSEVVATLS
;
A
#
# COMPACT_ATOMS: atom_id res chain seq x y z
N MET A 1 -3.23 -31.34 -14.27
CA MET A 1 -2.46 -30.59 -13.25
C MET A 1 -2.49 -29.11 -13.62
N GLU A 2 -3.50 -28.37 -13.15
CA GLU A 2 -3.63 -26.92 -13.35
C GLU A 2 -4.55 -26.37 -12.24
N LYS A 3 -4.01 -26.19 -11.02
CA LYS A 3 -4.73 -25.55 -9.89
C LYS A 3 -3.82 -24.70 -8.96
N ALA A 4 -2.52 -24.59 -9.24
CA ALA A 4 -1.57 -23.97 -8.31
C ALA A 4 -1.47 -22.44 -8.40
N SER A 5 -1.83 -21.83 -9.54
CA SER A 5 -1.64 -20.39 -9.76
C SER A 5 -2.68 -19.52 -9.02
N THR A 6 -3.91 -20.00 -8.86
CA THR A 6 -5.00 -19.26 -8.21
C THR A 6 -4.90 -19.28 -6.69
N SER A 7 -4.55 -20.43 -6.08
CA SER A 7 -4.45 -20.53 -4.61
C SER A 7 -3.30 -19.72 -4.02
N SER A 8 -2.17 -19.63 -4.73
CA SER A 8 -1.01 -18.84 -4.29
C SER A 8 -1.31 -17.34 -4.28
N VAL A 9 -1.98 -16.83 -5.33
CA VAL A 9 -2.39 -15.43 -5.42
C VAL A 9 -3.41 -15.10 -4.33
N GLN A 10 -4.44 -15.95 -4.16
CA GLN A 10 -5.45 -15.78 -3.10
C GLN A 10 -4.82 -15.78 -1.70
N THR A 11 -3.91 -16.72 -1.43
CA THR A 11 -3.19 -16.79 -0.15
C THR A 11 -2.37 -15.51 0.09
N SER A 12 -1.72 -14.98 -0.94
CA SER A 12 -0.97 -13.73 -0.83
C SER A 12 -1.87 -12.52 -0.54
N LEU A 13 -3.07 -12.46 -1.15
CA LEU A 13 -4.03 -11.38 -0.92
C LEU A 13 -4.55 -11.42 0.52
N VAL A 14 -5.02 -12.58 0.98
CA VAL A 14 -5.50 -12.77 2.35
C VAL A 14 -4.39 -12.50 3.37
N SER A 15 -3.17 -12.98 3.12
CA SER A 15 -2.01 -12.68 3.96
C SER A 15 -1.74 -11.18 4.10
N ARG A 16 -1.88 -10.43 2.99
CA ARG A 16 -1.71 -8.98 2.97
C ARG A 16 -2.83 -8.28 3.73
N GLU A 17 -4.07 -8.75 3.63
CA GLU A 17 -5.22 -8.22 4.33
C GLU A 17 -5.10 -8.37 5.86
N ILE A 18 -4.76 -9.58 6.34
CA ILE A 18 -4.56 -9.83 7.78
C ILE A 18 -3.40 -8.96 8.30
N ALA A 19 -2.28 -8.89 7.57
CA ALA A 19 -1.17 -8.03 7.95
C ALA A 19 -1.54 -6.54 7.92
N HIS A 20 -2.41 -6.12 7.00
CA HIS A 20 -2.91 -4.76 6.95
C HIS A 20 -3.79 -4.43 8.16
N LEU A 21 -4.65 -5.34 8.61
CA LEU A 21 -5.46 -5.15 9.81
C LEU A 21 -4.60 -5.07 11.07
N ALA A 22 -3.56 -5.90 11.18
CA ALA A 22 -2.57 -5.77 12.26
C ALA A 22 -1.81 -4.44 12.21
N PHE A 23 -1.50 -3.96 11.01
CA PHE A 23 -0.89 -2.64 10.83
C PHE A 23 -1.83 -1.51 11.25
N VAL A 24 -3.12 -1.60 10.89
CA VAL A 24 -4.16 -0.65 11.30
C VAL A 24 -4.31 -0.61 12.81
N LYS A 25 -4.29 -1.77 13.49
CA LYS A 25 -4.32 -1.84 14.95
C LYS A 25 -3.20 -1.01 15.58
N VAL A 26 -1.97 -1.13 15.07
CA VAL A 26 -0.83 -0.32 15.54
C VAL A 26 -0.99 1.17 15.21
N LYS A 27 -1.67 1.52 14.11
CA LYS A 27 -1.98 2.93 13.78
C LYS A 27 -3.07 3.53 14.66
N GLN A 28 -3.90 2.69 15.28
CA GLN A 28 -5.05 3.07 16.11
C GLN A 28 -4.81 2.80 17.60
N ASP A 29 -3.55 2.83 18.05
CA ASP A 29 -3.17 2.64 19.45
C ASP A 29 -3.73 1.34 20.07
N ASP A 30 -3.52 0.24 19.35
CA ASP A 30 -3.87 -1.14 19.75
C ASP A 30 -5.37 -1.48 19.82
N TRP A 31 -6.21 -0.73 19.10
CA TRP A 31 -7.64 -1.01 18.93
C TRP A 31 -8.01 -1.31 17.46
N LEU A 32 -9.01 -2.18 17.26
CA LEU A 32 -9.71 -2.35 15.98
C LEU A 32 -11.19 -2.05 16.20
N THR A 33 -11.80 -1.33 15.27
CA THR A 33 -13.27 -1.15 15.29
C THR A 33 -13.99 -2.47 15.05
N VAL A 34 -15.25 -2.59 15.50
CA VAL A 34 -16.09 -3.78 15.29
C VAL A 34 -16.10 -4.23 13.82
N ARG A 35 -16.15 -3.28 12.87
CA ARG A 35 -16.09 -3.58 11.44
C ARG A 35 -14.74 -4.19 11.02
N GLN A 36 -13.63 -3.71 11.57
CA GLN A 36 -12.30 -4.21 11.28
C GLN A 36 -12.03 -5.57 11.94
N GLU A 37 -12.61 -5.82 13.13
CA GLU A 37 -12.57 -7.13 13.77
C GLU A 37 -13.34 -8.17 12.95
N GLU A 38 -14.52 -7.82 12.41
CA GLU A 38 -15.25 -8.72 11.50
C GLU A 38 -14.50 -8.95 10.18
N GLN A 39 -13.82 -7.92 9.64
CA GLN A 39 -12.93 -8.09 8.48
C GLN A 39 -11.79 -9.06 8.81
N LEU A 40 -11.20 -8.94 10.00
CA LEU A 40 -10.15 -9.84 10.46
C LEU A 40 -10.67 -11.27 10.57
N ARG A 41 -11.86 -11.47 11.16
CA ARG A 41 -12.50 -12.79 11.26
C ARG A 41 -12.70 -13.42 9.88
N ARG A 42 -13.24 -12.66 8.91
CA ARG A 42 -13.46 -13.15 7.53
C ARG A 42 -12.17 -13.48 6.80
N ALA A 43 -11.14 -12.66 6.98
CA ALA A 43 -9.83 -12.92 6.41
C ALA A 43 -9.19 -14.17 7.02
N LEU A 44 -9.34 -14.39 8.33
CA LEU A 44 -8.89 -15.61 9.01
C LEU A 44 -9.68 -16.86 8.57
N MET A 45 -11.00 -16.77 8.40
CA MET A 45 -11.81 -17.85 7.81
C MET A 45 -11.30 -18.25 6.42
N SER A 46 -11.13 -17.25 5.55
CA SER A 46 -10.61 -17.45 4.18
C SER A 46 -9.22 -18.07 4.20
N LEU A 47 -8.38 -17.64 5.14
CA LEU A 47 -7.05 -18.21 5.31
C LEU A 47 -7.13 -19.67 5.79
N GLY A 48 -8.02 -19.97 6.73
CA GLY A 48 -8.20 -21.31 7.26
C GLY A 48 -8.71 -22.31 6.23
N GLU A 49 -9.59 -21.89 5.33
CA GLU A 49 -9.99 -22.69 4.17
C GLU A 49 -8.80 -22.97 3.24
N LEU A 50 -8.05 -21.92 2.88
CA LEU A 50 -6.88 -22.04 2.00
C LEU A 50 -5.76 -22.91 2.57
N LEU A 51 -5.60 -22.90 3.90
CA LEU A 51 -4.59 -23.67 4.62
C LEU A 51 -5.11 -25.00 5.17
N ALA A 52 -6.36 -25.37 4.88
CA ALA A 52 -7.01 -26.58 5.37
C ALA A 52 -6.89 -26.73 6.91
N TRP A 53 -7.25 -25.68 7.65
CA TRP A 53 -7.20 -25.67 9.11
C TRP A 53 -8.13 -26.71 9.74
N ALA A 54 -9.25 -27.07 9.10
CA ALA A 54 -10.11 -28.17 9.56
C ALA A 54 -9.33 -29.50 9.64
N VAL A 55 -8.56 -29.82 8.60
CA VAL A 55 -7.72 -31.03 8.55
C VAL A 55 -6.56 -30.91 9.56
N THR A 56 -5.95 -29.73 9.67
CA THR A 56 -4.88 -29.48 10.65
C THR A 56 -5.38 -29.68 12.08
N SER A 57 -6.56 -29.14 12.39
CA SER A 57 -7.18 -29.22 13.71
C SER A 57 -7.60 -30.64 14.07
N ALA A 58 -8.15 -31.40 13.13
CA ALA A 58 -8.57 -32.77 13.37
C ALA A 58 -7.41 -33.74 13.65
N ASN A 59 -6.18 -33.40 13.24
CA ASN A 59 -5.00 -34.26 13.33
C ASN A 59 -3.92 -33.72 14.27
N SER A 60 -4.18 -32.66 15.03
CA SER A 60 -3.19 -32.02 15.91
C SER A 60 -3.58 -32.19 17.39
N ASP A 61 -2.57 -32.47 18.22
CA ASP A 61 -2.72 -32.50 19.67
C ASP A 61 -2.85 -31.09 20.28
N ASP A 62 -2.40 -30.05 19.55
CA ASP A 62 -2.59 -28.63 19.89
C ASP A 62 -2.96 -27.82 18.64
N PRO A 63 -4.24 -27.89 18.20
CA PRO A 63 -4.72 -27.21 17.01
C PRO A 63 -4.46 -25.70 16.99
N ILE A 64 -4.59 -25.05 18.15
CA ILE A 64 -4.44 -23.59 18.25
C ILE A 64 -3.00 -23.17 18.08
N ALA A 65 -2.03 -23.93 18.61
CA ALA A 65 -0.62 -23.64 18.37
C ALA A 65 -0.24 -23.77 16.89
N ASP A 66 -0.71 -24.81 16.20
CA ASP A 66 -0.41 -25.04 14.79
C ASP A 66 -1.05 -23.99 13.87
N VAL A 67 -2.33 -23.68 14.12
CA VAL A 67 -3.05 -22.59 13.42
C VAL A 67 -2.33 -21.27 13.66
N SER A 68 -1.98 -20.95 14.91
CA SER A 68 -1.24 -19.71 15.27
C SER A 68 0.11 -19.60 14.55
N LYS A 69 0.85 -20.71 14.43
CA LYS A 69 2.11 -20.77 13.69
C LYS A 69 1.90 -20.44 12.21
N SER A 70 0.86 -21.01 11.61
CA SER A 70 0.52 -20.75 10.20
C SER A 70 0.07 -19.29 9.99
N THR A 71 -0.77 -18.75 10.86
CA THR A 71 -1.20 -17.33 10.87
C THR A 71 -0.01 -16.40 10.96
N LYS A 72 0.90 -16.63 11.91
CA LYS A 72 2.13 -15.83 12.07
C LYS A 72 2.97 -15.82 10.79
N LYS A 73 3.12 -16.98 10.13
CA LYS A 73 3.87 -17.10 8.86
C LYS A 73 3.22 -16.26 7.77
N MET A 74 1.90 -16.30 7.64
CA MET A 74 1.15 -15.55 6.62
C MET A 74 1.20 -14.04 6.88
N MET A 75 1.01 -13.62 8.13
CA MET A 75 1.18 -12.24 8.54
C MET A 75 2.59 -11.71 8.24
N THR A 76 3.63 -12.51 8.49
CA THR A 76 5.01 -12.15 8.16
C THR A 76 5.18 -11.91 6.66
N ASN A 77 4.57 -12.75 5.83
CA ASN A 77 4.59 -12.57 4.36
C ASN A 77 3.82 -11.31 3.94
N GLY A 78 2.64 -11.06 4.52
CA GLY A 78 1.87 -9.84 4.29
C GLY A 78 2.64 -8.59 4.69
N ALA A 79 3.29 -8.59 5.87
CA ALA A 79 4.12 -7.48 6.34
C ALA A 79 5.32 -7.21 5.41
N ARG A 80 5.94 -8.25 4.83
CA ARG A 80 6.97 -8.08 3.78
C ARG A 80 6.40 -7.41 2.52
N ALA A 81 5.18 -7.77 2.13
CA ALA A 81 4.52 -7.12 0.99
C ALA A 81 4.24 -5.64 1.27
N ILE A 82 3.73 -5.30 2.46
CA ILE A 82 3.52 -3.91 2.90
C ILE A 82 4.85 -3.15 2.92
N LYS A 83 5.92 -3.76 3.48
CA LYS A 83 7.27 -3.17 3.50
C LYS A 83 7.77 -2.81 2.10
N ARG A 84 7.61 -3.70 1.13
CA ARG A 84 7.97 -3.45 -0.28
C ARG A 84 7.13 -2.31 -0.88
N SER A 85 5.82 -2.29 -0.62
CA SER A 85 4.93 -1.21 -1.06
C SER A 85 5.37 0.16 -0.53
N LEU A 86 5.70 0.25 0.77
CA LEU A 86 6.19 1.48 1.39
C LEU A 86 7.56 1.90 0.84
N ALA A 87 8.46 0.94 0.60
CA ALA A 87 9.77 1.22 0.00
C ALA A 87 9.62 1.78 -1.44
N ASN A 88 8.74 1.19 -2.24
CA ASN A 88 8.45 1.67 -3.58
C ASN A 88 7.83 3.07 -3.56
N GLY A 89 6.85 3.32 -2.69
CA GLY A 89 6.25 4.65 -2.51
C GLY A 89 7.30 5.70 -2.10
N MET A 90 8.20 5.34 -1.18
CA MET A 90 9.31 6.21 -0.76
C MET A 90 10.27 6.52 -1.92
N ALA A 91 10.62 5.52 -2.75
CA ALA A 91 11.50 5.71 -3.89
C ALA A 91 10.88 6.65 -4.93
N ILE A 92 9.60 6.45 -5.26
CA ILE A 92 8.84 7.31 -6.17
C ILE A 92 8.83 8.75 -5.65
N LYS A 93 8.50 8.95 -4.37
CA LYS A 93 8.42 10.30 -3.78
C LYS A 93 9.77 11.01 -3.72
N LYS A 94 10.86 10.27 -3.48
CA LYS A 94 12.22 10.84 -3.53
C LYS A 94 12.59 11.34 -4.94
N ALA A 95 12.14 10.65 -5.98
CA ALA A 95 12.40 11.01 -7.37
C ALA A 95 11.44 12.09 -7.94
N GLU A 96 10.27 12.30 -7.32
CA GLU A 96 9.18 13.14 -7.84
C GLU A 96 9.63 14.52 -8.34
N ILE A 97 10.35 15.29 -7.52
CA ILE A 97 10.77 16.66 -7.90
C ILE A 97 11.78 16.63 -9.06
N THR A 98 12.63 15.61 -9.11
CA THR A 98 13.56 15.42 -10.24
C THR A 98 12.80 15.11 -11.51
N GLU A 99 11.75 14.28 -11.46
CA GLU A 99 10.91 13.97 -12.61
C GLU A 99 10.10 15.20 -13.06
N LEU A 100 9.51 15.97 -12.13
CA LEU A 100 8.81 17.22 -12.46
C LEU A 100 9.73 18.23 -13.16
N LYS A 101 11.00 18.36 -12.71
CA LYS A 101 12.02 19.18 -13.39
C LYS A 101 12.33 18.67 -14.79
N LYS A 102 12.36 17.36 -15.02
CA LYS A 102 12.56 16.77 -16.35
C LYS A 102 11.36 17.03 -17.26
N VAL A 103 10.13 16.93 -16.74
CA VAL A 103 8.92 17.27 -17.47
C VAL A 103 8.99 18.73 -17.91
N ALA A 104 9.16 19.68 -16.99
CA ALA A 104 9.27 21.11 -17.34
C ALA A 104 10.30 21.40 -18.43
N ARG A 105 11.51 20.83 -18.30
CA ARG A 105 12.57 21.00 -19.31
C ARG A 105 12.20 20.41 -20.66
N SER A 106 11.55 19.25 -20.68
CA SER A 106 11.14 18.58 -21.91
C SER A 106 10.00 19.36 -22.58
N THR A 107 9.01 19.80 -21.81
CA THR A 107 7.91 20.66 -22.25
C THR A 107 8.44 21.97 -22.85
N ARG A 108 9.40 22.64 -22.20
CA ARG A 108 10.02 23.85 -22.76
C ARG A 108 10.73 23.59 -24.10
N LYS A 109 11.44 22.47 -24.22
CA LYS A 109 12.07 22.10 -25.50
C LYS A 109 11.04 21.85 -26.60
N LEU A 110 9.85 21.32 -26.26
CA LEU A 110 8.77 21.12 -27.22
C LEU A 110 8.18 22.45 -27.71
N SER A 111 8.03 23.45 -26.83
CA SER A 111 7.56 24.78 -27.24
C SER A 111 8.53 25.52 -28.16
N GLU A 112 9.83 25.31 -27.98
CA GLU A 112 10.87 25.95 -28.79
C GLU A 112 11.11 25.24 -30.14
N ASN A 113 10.61 24.00 -30.30
CA ASN A 113 10.85 23.20 -31.49
C ASN A 113 9.80 23.50 -32.58
N PRO A 114 10.19 24.08 -33.73
CA PRO A 114 9.26 24.41 -34.81
C PRO A 114 8.67 23.18 -35.51
N LYS A 115 9.19 21.97 -35.24
CA LYS A 115 8.69 20.70 -35.80
C LYS A 115 7.69 19.99 -34.88
N THR A 116 7.39 20.54 -33.70
CA THR A 116 6.40 19.94 -32.81
C THR A 116 5.02 19.98 -33.47
N VAL A 117 4.34 18.84 -33.48
CA VAL A 117 2.97 18.71 -34.00
C VAL A 117 2.01 18.78 -32.81
N TYR A 118 0.97 19.58 -32.96
CA TYR A 118 -0.08 19.78 -31.97
C TYR A 118 -1.43 19.21 -32.48
N PRO A 119 -2.36 18.83 -31.58
CA PRO A 119 -2.26 18.86 -30.12
C PRO A 119 -1.30 17.81 -29.56
N PHE A 120 -0.82 18.03 -28.33
CA PHE A 120 0.08 17.12 -27.63
C PHE A 120 -0.34 16.97 -26.16
N GLU A 121 -0.29 15.75 -25.63
CA GLU A 121 -0.66 15.46 -24.24
C GLU A 121 0.58 15.32 -23.35
N ILE A 122 0.58 15.99 -22.21
CA ILE A 122 1.65 15.97 -21.22
C ILE A 122 1.09 15.46 -19.90
N THR A 123 1.56 14.28 -19.49
CA THR A 123 1.25 13.69 -18.19
C THR A 123 2.38 13.95 -17.19
N TYR A 124 2.02 14.36 -15.98
CA TYR A 124 2.95 14.41 -14.85
C TYR A 124 2.28 14.08 -13.52
N HIS A 125 3.09 13.68 -12.54
CA HIS A 125 2.62 13.32 -11.20
C HIS A 125 3.20 14.25 -10.16
N ARG A 126 2.38 14.67 -9.22
CA ARG A 126 2.79 15.56 -8.13
C ARG A 126 2.11 15.20 -6.81
N SER A 127 2.75 15.57 -5.72
CA SER A 127 2.13 15.55 -4.40
C SER A 127 1.04 16.62 -4.33
N ALA A 128 -0.09 16.24 -3.75
CA ALA A 128 -1.26 17.08 -3.58
C ALA A 128 -1.86 16.85 -2.20
N ARG A 129 -2.63 17.83 -1.73
CA ARG A 129 -3.41 17.73 -0.52
C ARG A 129 -4.85 18.11 -0.83
N ASP A 130 -5.78 17.35 -0.29
CA ASP A 130 -7.20 17.71 -0.27
C ASP A 130 -7.71 17.66 1.19
N SER A 131 -8.70 18.49 1.46
CA SER A 131 -9.46 18.57 2.71
C SER A 131 -10.03 17.21 3.16
N VAL A 132 -10.35 16.32 2.22
CA VAL A 132 -10.95 15.01 2.49
C VAL A 132 -9.91 13.90 2.58
N GLN A 133 -8.92 13.87 1.67
CA GLN A 133 -8.02 12.72 1.50
C GLN A 133 -6.62 12.89 2.10
N SER A 134 -6.41 13.86 3.00
CA SER A 134 -5.07 14.24 3.47
C SER A 134 -4.12 14.43 2.27
N MET A 135 -3.00 13.72 2.23
CA MET A 135 -1.99 13.78 1.17
C MET A 135 -2.14 12.64 0.16
N PHE A 136 -2.01 12.94 -1.12
CA PHE A 136 -2.07 11.95 -2.20
C PHE A 136 -1.17 12.33 -3.38
N THR A 137 -0.97 11.39 -4.31
CA THR A 137 -0.31 11.65 -5.58
C THR A 137 -1.36 11.97 -6.63
N LYS A 138 -1.34 13.18 -7.17
CA LYS A 138 -2.20 13.58 -8.27
C LYS A 138 -1.48 13.35 -9.60
N THR A 139 -2.18 12.71 -10.54
CA THR A 139 -1.81 12.70 -11.96
C THR A 139 -2.48 13.88 -12.63
N GLU A 140 -1.72 14.65 -13.39
CA GLU A 140 -2.20 15.73 -14.23
C GLU A 140 -1.96 15.32 -15.68
N ASP A 141 -3.02 15.34 -16.48
CA ASP A 141 -2.99 15.10 -17.91
C ASP A 141 -3.41 16.40 -18.59
N VAL A 142 -2.49 17.03 -19.31
CA VAL A 142 -2.68 18.36 -19.90
C VAL A 142 -2.48 18.27 -21.41
N GLU A 143 -3.55 18.50 -22.16
CA GLU A 143 -3.49 18.70 -23.60
C GLU A 143 -3.09 20.16 -23.90
N VAL A 144 -2.06 20.34 -24.72
CA VAL A 144 -1.58 21.64 -25.19
C VAL A 144 -1.76 21.74 -26.71
N ASN A 145 -2.28 22.86 -27.17
CA ASN A 145 -2.70 23.04 -28.57
C ASN A 145 -1.70 23.83 -29.41
N ASN A 146 -0.74 24.50 -28.78
CA ASN A 146 0.23 25.36 -29.44
C ASN A 146 1.49 25.55 -28.58
N ALA A 147 2.50 26.20 -29.16
CA ALA A 147 3.77 26.46 -28.51
C ALA A 147 3.64 27.38 -27.27
N GLU A 148 2.71 28.34 -27.29
CA GLU A 148 2.51 29.27 -26.17
C GLU A 148 1.92 28.57 -24.94
N GLU A 149 0.89 27.74 -25.12
CA GLU A 149 0.31 26.88 -24.08
C GLU A 149 1.35 25.91 -23.52
N THR A 150 2.17 25.34 -24.40
CA THR A 150 3.26 24.43 -24.02
C THR A 150 4.29 25.15 -23.15
N LEU A 151 4.72 26.34 -23.54
CA LEU A 151 5.65 27.14 -22.76
C LEU A 151 5.04 27.56 -21.41
N ALA A 152 3.78 28.01 -21.41
CA ALA A 152 3.06 28.41 -20.22
C ALA A 152 2.95 27.24 -19.21
N LEU A 153 2.73 26.01 -19.69
CA LEU A 153 2.72 24.81 -18.84
C LEU A 153 4.11 24.56 -18.22
N ALA A 154 5.19 24.64 -19.01
CA ALA A 154 6.54 24.46 -18.49
C ALA A 154 6.86 25.47 -17.37
N GLU A 155 6.53 26.74 -17.59
CA GLU A 155 6.71 27.78 -16.59
C GLU A 155 5.82 27.59 -15.36
N ALA A 156 4.58 27.16 -15.54
CA ALA A 156 3.67 26.87 -14.43
C ALA A 156 4.22 25.75 -13.53
N ILE A 157 4.75 24.67 -14.13
CA ILE A 157 5.42 23.58 -13.40
C ILE A 157 6.59 24.14 -12.60
N GLU A 158 7.47 24.94 -13.24
CA GLU A 158 8.67 25.50 -12.59
C GLU A 158 8.34 26.42 -11.42
N ARG A 159 7.35 27.31 -11.58
CA ARG A 159 6.90 28.21 -10.50
C ARG A 159 6.35 27.45 -9.30
N GLN A 160 5.79 26.26 -9.50
CA GLN A 160 5.16 25.46 -8.44
C GLN A 160 6.10 24.46 -7.78
N ILE A 161 7.35 24.32 -8.24
CA ILE A 161 8.29 23.31 -7.73
C ILE A 161 8.51 23.41 -6.22
N ASP A 162 8.67 24.61 -5.68
CA ASP A 162 8.96 24.79 -4.25
C ASP A 162 7.74 24.40 -3.39
N HIS A 163 6.54 24.74 -3.86
CA HIS A 163 5.30 24.33 -3.23
C HIS A 163 5.14 22.80 -3.24
N TRP A 164 5.32 22.16 -4.40
CA TRP A 164 5.23 20.70 -4.50
C TRP A 164 6.35 19.98 -3.74
N THR A 165 7.53 20.59 -3.60
CA THR A 165 8.61 20.07 -2.74
C THR A 165 8.15 19.97 -1.30
N THR A 166 7.47 21.00 -0.79
CA THR A 166 6.92 21.01 0.58
C THR A 166 5.88 19.91 0.76
N LEU A 167 4.95 19.76 -0.18
CA LEU A 167 3.93 18.71 -0.14
C LEU A 167 4.57 17.30 -0.19
N ARG A 168 5.55 17.11 -1.07
CA ARG A 168 6.31 15.87 -1.18
C ARG A 168 7.02 15.53 0.13
N ASP A 169 7.63 16.51 0.80
CA ASP A 169 8.35 16.30 2.05
C ASP A 169 7.41 15.85 3.19
N ILE A 170 6.17 16.38 3.22
CA ILE A 170 5.11 15.91 4.13
C ILE A 170 4.78 14.43 3.84
N MET A 171 4.56 14.07 2.57
CA MET A 171 4.31 12.66 2.20
C MET A 171 5.48 11.73 2.58
N ILE A 172 6.73 12.19 2.42
CA ILE A 172 7.90 11.44 2.87
C ILE A 172 7.87 11.25 4.39
N ALA A 173 7.48 12.26 5.16
CA ALA A 173 7.37 12.16 6.60
C ALA A 173 6.29 11.14 7.02
N GLU A 174 5.12 11.16 6.38
CA GLU A 174 4.05 10.17 6.58
C GLU A 174 4.53 8.75 6.26
N LEU A 175 5.17 8.54 5.11
CA LEU A 175 5.72 7.24 4.73
C LEU A 175 6.79 6.74 5.72
N LYS A 176 7.62 7.65 6.28
CA LYS A 176 8.58 7.31 7.34
C LYS A 176 7.88 6.90 8.63
N LEU A 177 6.79 7.57 8.99
CA LEU A 177 5.97 7.20 10.16
C LEU A 177 5.37 5.80 9.96
N GLU A 178 4.80 5.54 8.79
CA GLU A 178 4.26 4.21 8.44
C GLU A 178 5.33 3.12 8.47
N GLN A 179 6.54 3.40 7.99
CA GLN A 179 7.67 2.47 8.11
C GLN A 179 8.03 2.16 9.56
N LYS A 180 7.99 3.16 10.46
CA LYS A 180 8.22 2.96 11.90
C LYS A 180 7.12 2.09 12.52
N GLN A 181 5.86 2.41 12.24
CA GLN A 181 4.69 1.64 12.71
C GLN A 181 4.73 0.19 12.21
N LEU A 182 5.12 -0.04 10.95
CA LEU A 182 5.31 -1.38 10.42
C LEU A 182 6.45 -2.12 11.15
N GLY A 183 7.51 -1.40 11.52
CA GLY A 183 8.58 -1.91 12.37
C GLY A 183 8.09 -2.35 13.74
N VAL A 184 7.17 -1.61 14.37
CA VAL A 184 6.53 -2.00 15.64
C VAL A 184 5.65 -3.24 15.44
N MET A 185 4.74 -3.21 14.46
CA MET A 185 3.86 -4.34 14.14
C MET A 185 4.66 -5.63 13.89
N THR A 186 5.73 -5.56 13.09
CA THR A 186 6.55 -6.74 12.76
C THR A 186 7.29 -7.32 13.96
N LYS A 187 7.73 -6.49 14.91
CA LYS A 187 8.34 -6.95 16.16
C LYS A 187 7.32 -7.64 17.07
N ASN A 188 6.09 -7.11 17.11
CA ASN A 188 5.04 -7.58 18.01
C ASN A 188 4.11 -8.63 17.39
N LEU A 189 4.43 -9.17 16.20
CA LEU A 189 3.59 -10.17 15.50
C LEU A 189 3.21 -11.37 16.37
N SER A 190 4.14 -11.85 17.20
CA SER A 190 3.86 -13.01 18.07
C SER A 190 2.81 -12.67 19.14
N GLU A 191 2.89 -11.47 19.72
CA GLU A 191 1.94 -10.99 20.72
C GLU A 191 0.57 -10.70 20.08
N PHE A 192 0.58 -10.13 18.88
CA PHE A 192 -0.64 -9.92 18.11
C PHE A 192 -1.35 -11.25 17.83
N VAL A 193 -0.63 -12.28 17.36
CA VAL A 193 -1.21 -13.62 17.15
C VAL A 193 -1.75 -14.21 18.45
N LYS A 194 -1.02 -14.08 19.56
CA LYS A 194 -1.52 -14.50 20.88
C LYS A 194 -2.81 -13.80 21.28
N SER A 195 -2.91 -12.49 21.04
CA SER A 195 -4.12 -11.71 21.33
C SER A 195 -5.33 -12.15 20.49
N MET A 196 -5.10 -12.83 19.36
CA MET A 196 -6.15 -13.38 18.50
C MET A 196 -6.53 -14.83 18.83
N HIS A 197 -5.95 -15.48 19.84
CA HIS A 197 -6.22 -16.90 20.10
C HIS A 197 -7.71 -17.22 20.22
N THR A 198 -8.50 -16.39 20.91
CA THR A 198 -9.96 -16.57 21.00
C THR A 198 -10.61 -16.56 19.62
N LEU A 199 -10.27 -15.58 18.79
CA LEU A 199 -10.80 -15.46 17.43
C LEU A 199 -10.36 -16.63 16.52
N LEU A 200 -9.12 -17.10 16.68
CA LEU A 200 -8.62 -18.27 15.96
C LEU A 200 -9.39 -19.53 16.38
N SER A 201 -9.68 -19.70 17.67
CA SER A 201 -10.50 -20.82 18.17
C SER A 201 -11.90 -20.80 17.58
N GLU A 202 -12.54 -19.64 17.52
CA GLU A 202 -13.87 -19.49 16.91
C GLU A 202 -13.85 -19.85 15.41
N VAL A 203 -12.84 -19.37 14.67
CA VAL A 203 -12.66 -19.69 13.25
C VAL A 203 -12.46 -21.19 13.05
N VAL A 204 -11.58 -21.83 13.83
CA VAL A 204 -11.32 -23.26 13.75
C VAL A 204 -12.58 -24.06 14.05
N ALA A 205 -13.33 -23.70 15.10
CA ALA A 205 -14.60 -24.34 15.44
C ALA A 205 -15.67 -24.18 14.36
N THR A 206 -15.63 -23.10 13.59
CA THR A 206 -16.56 -22.87 12.47
C THR A 206 -16.19 -23.67 11.22
N LEU A 207 -14.90 -23.96 11.04
CA LEU A 207 -14.38 -24.70 9.89
C LEU A 207 -14.39 -26.23 10.08
N SER A 208 -14.48 -26.70 11.32
CA SER A 208 -14.49 -28.13 11.70
C SER A 208 -15.87 -28.72 11.62
#